data_AF-A0A8J6Y3R9-F1
#
_entry.id   AF-A0A8J6Y3R9-F1
#
_cell.length_a   1.000
_cell.length_b   1.000
_cell.length_c   1.000
_cell.angle_alpha   90.00
_cell.angle_beta   90.00
_cell.angle_gamma   90.00
#
_symmetry.space_group_name_H-M   'P 1'
#
loop_
_entity.id
_entity.type
_entity.pdbx_description
1 polymer ?
#
loop_
_entity_poly.entity_id
_entity_poly.type
_entity_poly.pdbx_seq_one_letter_code
_entity_poly.pdbx_strand_id
1 'polypeptide(L)'
;MRRHAQWPILLLLLILSAGFSGATTIVPAADPGELALDSHAVFLARAGESRVLARSNYIATSTELEVVSVVKGSITPGEVIESIVPGGFKDGVGWAVSGVPHLEVGEVYLFFADQNPRGRWQPRLMADSVLRREVAKDGSIVLVPLDEATQLSRVSPFEKAVPLVPGPVDEVLFLEAIERSLDGNFGWSWSPPMVKLEEAAAVAKSVPGECSFMNSSGRNIRWKTFDSGGRVNISATSGGDPSVSEGGFSEVSGAISRWNDDVDPTSLNLRYSEPSSFTFSSCKSGELDDYPPSGTNVVVFDDPCDDIADLSGCSGTLGFGGPWFGGSHTHDGTSWTTASSLFVVLNNGSGCLGSTGYERMISHEIGHGLGFDHVSDSSANMYAWCCHDHNSTDSTCAQYAYPVAASTNTPTPTWTPGGSTNTPTRTRTPTFTRTPTPTSGGPTNTPTRTPTTPPPTPTTRPPTPTAGPTEPSKVTVPVVVHSDGVGGTSWRSDVMVSNQNSASQTVRFTYQTANKAAFSKNR
;
A
#
# COMPACT_ATOMS: atom_id res chain seq x y z
N MET A 1 -71.84 1.60 -19.23
CA MET A 1 -70.94 2.20 -18.22
C MET A 1 -70.07 1.11 -17.62
N ARG A 2 -68.80 1.04 -18.00
CA ARG A 2 -67.69 0.40 -17.27
C ARG A 2 -66.41 0.78 -18.02
N ARG A 3 -65.75 1.84 -17.56
CA ARG A 3 -64.45 2.29 -18.07
C ARG A 3 -63.39 1.44 -17.36
N HIS A 4 -62.64 0.64 -18.10
CA HIS A 4 -61.42 0.03 -17.62
C HIS A 4 -60.33 1.11 -17.63
N ALA A 5 -59.90 1.53 -16.44
CA ALA A 5 -58.74 2.39 -16.27
C ALA A 5 -57.48 1.53 -16.45
N GLN A 6 -56.70 1.83 -17.49
CA GLN A 6 -55.36 1.31 -17.66
C GLN A 6 -54.43 2.11 -16.73
N TRP A 7 -53.89 1.45 -15.71
CA TRP A 7 -52.74 1.94 -14.94
C TRP A 7 -51.46 1.65 -15.72
N PRO A 8 -50.52 2.59 -15.85
CA PRO A 8 -49.19 2.26 -16.35
C PRO A 8 -48.41 1.59 -15.22
N ILE A 9 -47.96 0.35 -15.45
CA ILE A 9 -46.94 -0.31 -14.64
C ILE A 9 -45.61 0.37 -14.99
N LEU A 10 -45.22 1.35 -14.18
CA LEU A 10 -43.87 1.90 -14.21
C LEU A 10 -42.96 0.91 -13.47
N LEU A 11 -42.31 0.04 -14.22
CA LEU A 11 -41.32 -0.89 -13.70
C LEU A 11 -40.02 -0.11 -13.44
N LEU A 12 -39.84 0.36 -12.21
CA LEU A 12 -38.60 1.00 -11.76
C LEU A 12 -37.59 -0.11 -11.43
N LEU A 13 -36.68 -0.41 -12.36
CA LEU A 13 -35.52 -1.26 -12.12
C LEU A 13 -34.53 -0.48 -11.24
N LEU A 14 -34.59 -0.72 -9.93
CA LEU A 14 -33.56 -0.30 -8.98
C LEU A 14 -32.36 -1.24 -9.14
N ILE A 15 -31.29 -0.74 -9.76
CA ILE A 15 -30.00 -1.42 -9.84
C ILE A 15 -29.11 -0.83 -8.75
N LEU A 16 -28.72 -1.66 -7.78
CA LEU A 16 -27.74 -1.32 -6.75
C LEU A 16 -26.34 -1.40 -7.35
N SER A 17 -25.62 -0.29 -7.37
CA SER A 17 -24.16 -0.29 -7.54
C SER A 17 -23.53 0.27 -6.27
N ALA A 18 -22.78 -0.58 -5.58
CA ALA A 18 -21.88 -0.16 -4.52
C ALA A 18 -20.69 0.54 -5.20
N GLY A 19 -20.39 1.78 -4.81
CA GLY A 19 -19.08 2.33 -5.05
C GLY A 19 -18.10 1.47 -4.27
N PHE A 20 -17.18 0.82 -4.97
CA PHE A 20 -16.05 0.16 -4.34
C PHE A 20 -14.87 1.10 -4.57
N SER A 21 -14.38 1.72 -3.51
CA SER A 21 -12.96 2.03 -3.47
C SER A 21 -12.32 1.07 -2.47
N GLY A 22 -11.08 1.26 -2.06
CA GLY A 22 -10.43 0.28 -1.21
C GLY A 22 -9.35 0.81 -0.33
N ALA A 23 -8.27 0.07 -0.12
CA ALA A 23 -7.43 0.13 1.07
C ALA A 23 -5.95 0.10 0.80
N THR A 24 -5.53 -0.76 -0.12
CA THR A 24 -4.11 -0.99 -0.38
C THR A 24 -3.43 0.26 -0.95
N THR A 25 -2.39 0.73 -0.26
CA THR A 25 -1.54 1.83 -0.72
C THR A 25 -0.41 1.35 -1.62
N ILE A 26 -0.25 1.99 -2.78
CA ILE A 26 0.80 1.72 -3.77
C ILE A 26 1.53 3.01 -4.15
N VAL A 27 2.80 2.87 -4.54
CA VAL A 27 3.48 3.82 -5.44
C VAL A 27 3.44 3.17 -6.82
N PRO A 28 2.66 3.68 -7.77
CA PRO A 28 2.56 3.09 -9.09
C PRO A 28 3.89 3.24 -9.84
N ALA A 29 4.18 2.30 -10.74
CA ALA A 29 5.21 2.51 -11.76
C ALA A 29 4.85 3.74 -12.63
N ALA A 30 5.85 4.42 -13.19
CA ALA A 30 5.63 5.59 -14.04
C ALA A 30 4.88 5.23 -15.32
N ASP A 31 5.12 4.02 -15.85
CA ASP A 31 4.39 3.47 -16.99
C ASP A 31 4.43 1.91 -17.00
N PRO A 32 3.60 1.24 -17.82
CA PRO A 32 3.59 -0.21 -17.90
C PRO A 32 4.90 -0.84 -18.37
N GLY A 33 5.76 -0.11 -19.09
CA GLY A 33 7.09 -0.55 -19.47
C GLY A 33 8.02 -0.63 -18.26
N GLU A 34 8.00 0.38 -17.39
CA GLU A 34 8.70 0.32 -16.10
C GLU A 34 8.14 -0.82 -15.24
N LEU A 35 6.81 -0.98 -15.13
CA LEU A 35 6.23 -2.11 -14.39
C LEU A 35 6.70 -3.47 -14.94
N ALA A 36 6.77 -3.61 -16.27
CA ALA A 36 7.29 -4.81 -16.90
C ALA A 36 8.75 -5.08 -16.58
N LEU A 37 9.60 -4.04 -16.56
CA LEU A 37 11.02 -4.15 -16.20
C LEU A 37 11.20 -4.60 -14.76
N ASP A 38 10.35 -4.08 -13.88
CA ASP A 38 10.34 -4.33 -12.46
C ASP A 38 9.79 -5.72 -12.07
N SER A 39 8.84 -6.26 -12.84
CA SER A 39 8.20 -7.56 -12.53
C SER A 39 9.06 -8.79 -12.90
N HIS A 40 8.97 -9.89 -12.16
CA HIS A 40 9.64 -11.15 -12.51
C HIS A 40 9.10 -11.74 -13.82
N ALA A 41 7.79 -11.64 -14.06
CA ALA A 41 7.17 -12.11 -15.29
C ALA A 41 6.01 -11.20 -15.75
N VAL A 42 5.77 -11.23 -17.06
CA VAL A 42 4.61 -10.62 -17.72
C VAL A 42 3.99 -11.66 -18.64
N PHE A 43 2.74 -12.02 -18.39
CA PHE A 43 2.08 -13.13 -19.11
C PHE A 43 0.57 -12.99 -19.16
N LEU A 44 -0.04 -13.59 -20.18
CA LEU A 44 -1.48 -13.80 -20.23
C LEU A 44 -1.82 -15.17 -19.66
N ALA A 45 -2.83 -15.25 -18.80
CA ALA A 45 -3.30 -16.52 -18.27
C ALA A 45 -4.83 -16.57 -18.20
N ARG A 46 -5.37 -17.77 -18.38
CA ARG A 46 -6.78 -18.07 -18.14
C ARG A 46 -6.98 -18.42 -16.68
N ALA A 47 -7.91 -17.76 -16.01
CA ALA A 47 -8.24 -18.06 -14.63
C ALA A 47 -9.05 -19.36 -14.53
N GLY A 48 -8.61 -20.27 -13.66
CA GLY A 48 -9.31 -21.47 -13.24
C GLY A 48 -10.12 -21.23 -11.96
N GLU A 49 -10.39 -22.30 -11.22
CA GLU A 49 -11.10 -22.18 -9.94
C GLU A 49 -10.27 -21.42 -8.90
N SER A 50 -10.95 -20.59 -8.12
CA SER A 50 -10.37 -19.95 -6.94
C SER A 50 -10.79 -20.71 -5.68
N ARG A 51 -9.86 -20.87 -4.75
CA ARG A 51 -10.11 -21.48 -3.44
C ARG A 51 -9.53 -20.61 -2.33
N VAL A 52 -10.25 -20.58 -1.21
CA VAL A 52 -9.75 -19.90 -0.02
C VAL A 52 -8.71 -20.79 0.67
N LEU A 53 -7.48 -20.32 0.71
CA LEU A 53 -6.45 -20.83 1.58
C LEU A 53 -6.70 -20.31 2.99
N ALA A 54 -7.71 -20.87 3.65
CA ALA A 54 -7.88 -20.65 5.08
C ALA A 54 -6.95 -21.60 5.80
N ARG A 55 -5.89 -21.04 6.34
CA ARG A 55 -5.01 -21.68 7.32
C ARG A 55 -5.31 -21.06 8.66
N SER A 56 -4.87 -21.70 9.73
CA SER A 56 -5.36 -21.49 11.10
C SER A 56 -5.74 -20.04 11.43
N ASN A 57 -4.89 -19.08 11.05
CA ASN A 57 -5.07 -17.64 11.29
C ASN A 57 -4.89 -16.74 10.05
N TYR A 58 -4.86 -17.30 8.83
CA TYR A 58 -4.66 -16.53 7.59
C TYR A 58 -5.69 -16.93 6.54
N ILE A 59 -6.26 -15.92 5.89
CA ILE A 59 -7.17 -16.11 4.76
C ILE A 59 -6.52 -15.46 3.54
N ALA A 60 -6.16 -16.29 2.57
CA ALA A 60 -5.81 -15.84 1.23
C ALA A 60 -6.70 -16.52 0.20
N THR A 61 -6.76 -15.92 -0.98
CA THR A 61 -7.42 -16.50 -2.15
C THR A 61 -6.33 -16.99 -3.09
N SER A 62 -6.43 -18.26 -3.48
CA SER A 62 -5.53 -18.89 -4.45
C SER A 62 -6.34 -19.22 -5.70
N THR A 63 -5.85 -18.76 -6.85
CA THR A 63 -6.47 -18.99 -8.14
C THR A 63 -5.51 -19.76 -9.03
N GLU A 64 -5.98 -20.86 -9.62
CA GLU A 64 -5.22 -21.56 -10.66
C GLU A 64 -5.19 -20.71 -11.93
N LEU A 65 -4.04 -20.63 -12.59
CA LEU A 65 -3.83 -19.87 -13.81
C LEU A 65 -3.21 -20.77 -14.87
N GLU A 66 -3.92 -21.01 -15.96
CA GLU A 66 -3.37 -21.65 -17.15
C GLU A 66 -2.73 -20.60 -18.06
N VAL A 67 -1.41 -20.66 -18.21
CA VAL A 67 -0.64 -19.64 -18.93
C VAL A 67 -0.90 -19.77 -20.44
N VAL A 68 -1.38 -18.70 -21.06
CA VAL A 68 -1.74 -18.64 -22.49
C VAL A 68 -0.56 -18.17 -23.33
N SER A 69 0.11 -17.12 -22.91
CA SER A 69 1.30 -16.58 -23.57
C SER A 69 2.18 -15.82 -22.58
N VAL A 70 3.45 -15.65 -22.90
CA VAL A 70 4.45 -15.05 -22.02
C VAL A 70 5.21 -13.98 -22.79
N VAL A 71 5.30 -12.79 -22.21
CA VAL A 71 6.04 -11.62 -22.72
C VAL A 71 7.41 -11.54 -22.04
N LYS A 72 7.44 -11.80 -20.72
CA LYS A 72 8.65 -11.81 -19.89
C LYS A 72 8.57 -12.94 -18.86
N GLY A 73 9.72 -13.53 -18.54
CA GLY A 73 9.87 -14.51 -17.46
C GLY A 73 10.14 -15.92 -17.98
N SER A 74 10.34 -16.86 -17.05
CA SER A 74 10.69 -18.26 -17.35
C SER A 74 9.48 -19.21 -17.42
N ILE A 75 8.26 -18.67 -17.32
CA ILE A 75 7.02 -19.45 -17.36
C ILE A 75 6.81 -19.96 -18.79
N THR A 76 6.22 -21.15 -18.94
CA THR A 76 5.93 -21.72 -20.27
C THR A 76 4.44 -21.63 -20.61
N PRO A 77 4.05 -21.30 -21.86
CA PRO A 77 2.66 -21.45 -22.30
C PRO A 77 2.14 -22.88 -22.09
N GLY A 78 0.92 -23.00 -21.57
CA GLY A 78 0.28 -24.25 -21.15
C GLY A 78 0.62 -24.71 -19.73
N GLU A 79 1.55 -24.04 -19.05
CA GLU A 79 1.84 -24.28 -17.64
C GLU A 79 0.67 -23.83 -16.75
N VAL A 80 0.34 -24.60 -15.72
CA VAL A 80 -0.64 -24.21 -14.70
C VAL A 80 0.12 -23.78 -13.45
N ILE A 81 -0.07 -22.52 -13.07
CA ILE A 81 0.55 -21.89 -11.89
C ILE A 81 -0.53 -21.44 -10.92
N GLU A 82 -0.14 -21.08 -9.69
CA GLU A 82 -1.05 -20.49 -8.71
C GLU A 82 -0.72 -19.03 -8.47
N SER A 83 -1.73 -18.17 -8.61
CA SER A 83 -1.70 -16.81 -8.09
C SER A 83 -2.30 -16.79 -6.70
N ILE A 84 -1.63 -16.12 -5.75
CA ILE A 84 -2.09 -16.01 -4.37
C ILE A 84 -2.17 -14.53 -4.00
N VAL A 85 -3.28 -14.15 -3.39
CA VAL A 85 -3.56 -12.78 -2.96
C VAL A 85 -4.16 -12.80 -1.56
N PRO A 86 -3.89 -11.76 -0.73
CA PRO A 86 -4.44 -11.68 0.62
C PRO A 86 -5.96 -11.51 0.61
N GLY A 87 -6.62 -11.94 1.68
CA GLY A 87 -8.06 -11.79 1.86
C GLY A 87 -8.88 -12.97 1.32
N GLY A 88 -10.17 -12.93 1.62
CA GLY A 88 -11.14 -13.97 1.27
C GLY A 88 -12.20 -14.17 2.35
N PHE A 89 -13.04 -15.19 2.18
CA PHE A 89 -14.12 -15.51 3.11
C PHE A 89 -14.33 -17.02 3.23
N LYS A 90 -14.31 -17.54 4.46
CA LYS A 90 -14.56 -18.96 4.74
C LYS A 90 -15.23 -19.15 6.10
N ASP A 91 -16.18 -20.09 6.17
CA ASP A 91 -16.81 -20.52 7.42
C ASP A 91 -17.39 -19.38 8.28
N GLY A 92 -17.90 -18.32 7.62
CA GLY A 92 -18.51 -17.17 8.30
C GLY A 92 -17.52 -16.10 8.76
N VAL A 93 -16.22 -16.31 8.54
CA VAL A 93 -15.13 -15.37 8.83
C VAL A 93 -14.51 -14.93 7.52
N GLY A 94 -14.27 -13.65 7.36
CA GLY A 94 -13.53 -13.12 6.23
C GLY A 94 -12.50 -12.09 6.63
N TRP A 95 -11.65 -11.78 5.67
CA TRP A 95 -10.72 -10.68 5.72
C TRP A 95 -10.85 -9.90 4.42
N ALA A 96 -11.26 -8.64 4.54
CA ALA A 96 -11.42 -7.76 3.39
C ALA A 96 -10.10 -7.03 3.18
N VAL A 97 -9.50 -7.21 2.00
CA VAL A 97 -8.32 -6.48 1.55
C VAL A 97 -8.66 -5.91 0.19
N SER A 98 -8.64 -4.60 0.07
CA SER A 98 -9.16 -3.98 -1.14
C SER A 98 -8.09 -3.84 -2.21
N GLY A 99 -8.54 -3.75 -3.46
CA GLY A 99 -7.65 -3.73 -4.61
C GLY A 99 -7.04 -5.10 -4.93
N VAL A 100 -7.39 -6.14 -4.19
CA VAL A 100 -7.07 -7.53 -4.53
C VAL A 100 -7.87 -7.94 -5.78
N PRO A 101 -7.25 -8.49 -6.83
CA PRO A 101 -7.96 -8.84 -8.05
C PRO A 101 -8.94 -9.99 -7.84
N HIS A 102 -10.18 -9.83 -8.31
CA HIS A 102 -11.13 -10.93 -8.45
C HIS A 102 -11.08 -11.45 -9.89
N LEU A 103 -10.86 -12.77 -10.01
CA LEU A 103 -10.68 -13.43 -11.30
C LEU A 103 -11.86 -14.35 -11.56
N GLU A 104 -12.54 -14.12 -12.68
CA GLU A 104 -13.67 -14.91 -13.13
C GLU A 104 -13.18 -16.16 -13.86
N VAL A 105 -13.77 -17.31 -13.51
CA VAL A 105 -13.37 -18.60 -14.08
C VAL A 105 -13.57 -18.61 -15.59
N GLY A 106 -12.52 -18.97 -16.33
CA GLY A 106 -12.51 -19.07 -17.78
C GLY A 106 -12.09 -17.81 -18.52
N GLU A 107 -12.07 -16.65 -17.85
CA GLU A 107 -11.62 -15.38 -18.43
C GLU A 107 -10.08 -15.32 -18.53
N VAL A 108 -9.57 -14.48 -19.44
CA VAL A 108 -8.13 -14.31 -19.67
C VAL A 108 -7.68 -12.97 -19.14
N TYR A 109 -6.52 -12.94 -18.49
CA TYR A 109 -5.96 -11.74 -17.87
C TYR A 109 -4.48 -11.59 -18.22
N LEU A 110 -4.03 -10.36 -18.44
CA LEU A 110 -2.61 -9.99 -18.45
C LEU A 110 -2.17 -9.75 -17.01
N PHE A 111 -1.07 -10.38 -16.60
CA PHE A 111 -0.42 -10.20 -15.31
C PHE A 111 0.94 -9.55 -15.47
N PHE A 112 1.24 -8.59 -14.61
CA PHE A 112 2.59 -8.20 -14.21
C PHE A 112 2.81 -8.76 -12.81
N ALA A 113 3.59 -9.82 -12.71
CA ALA A 113 3.63 -10.65 -11.51
C ALA A 113 5.04 -10.87 -11.02
N ASP A 114 5.13 -10.99 -9.70
CA ASP A 114 6.33 -11.43 -9.01
C ASP A 114 6.13 -12.82 -8.43
N GLN A 115 7.26 -13.50 -8.33
CA GLN A 115 7.35 -14.78 -7.68
C GLN A 115 7.99 -14.56 -6.32
N ASN A 116 7.26 -14.86 -5.25
CA ASN A 116 7.81 -14.75 -3.90
C ASN A 116 8.89 -15.83 -3.65
N PRO A 117 9.68 -15.73 -2.57
CA PRO A 117 10.75 -16.69 -2.26
C PRO A 117 10.30 -18.16 -2.15
N ARG A 118 8.98 -18.41 -2.03
CA ARG A 118 8.38 -19.74 -1.96
C ARG A 118 7.91 -20.26 -3.32
N GLY A 119 8.20 -19.54 -4.40
CA GLY A 119 7.84 -19.93 -5.76
C GLY A 119 6.39 -19.63 -6.14
N ARG A 120 5.62 -18.92 -5.30
CA ARG A 120 4.22 -18.58 -5.60
C ARG A 120 4.15 -17.26 -6.36
N TRP A 121 3.22 -17.18 -7.30
CA TRP A 121 3.00 -15.97 -8.07
C TRP A 121 2.02 -15.05 -7.35
N GLN A 122 2.27 -13.75 -7.44
CA GLN A 122 1.35 -12.71 -6.98
C GLN A 122 1.43 -11.51 -7.92
N PRO A 123 0.31 -10.79 -8.11
CA PRO A 123 0.32 -9.52 -8.84
C PRO A 123 1.24 -8.51 -8.14
N ARG A 124 2.10 -7.83 -8.90
CA ARG A 124 3.11 -6.91 -8.33
C ARG A 124 2.50 -5.67 -7.66
N LEU A 125 1.42 -5.14 -8.21
CA LEU A 125 0.70 -3.94 -7.72
C LEU A 125 -0.77 -4.27 -7.47
N MET A 126 -1.06 -5.45 -6.91
CA MET A 126 -2.43 -5.95 -6.76
C MET A 126 -3.21 -5.84 -8.08
N ALA A 127 -4.46 -5.35 -8.06
CA ALA A 127 -5.27 -5.17 -9.26
C ALA A 127 -4.72 -4.15 -10.27
N ASP A 128 -3.83 -3.20 -9.89
CA ASP A 128 -3.23 -2.25 -10.87
C ASP A 128 -2.29 -2.97 -11.85
N SER A 129 -1.82 -4.15 -11.47
CA SER A 129 -0.93 -5.01 -12.26
C SER A 129 -1.65 -6.14 -13.00
N VAL A 130 -2.98 -6.11 -13.06
CA VAL A 130 -3.79 -7.12 -13.75
C VAL A 130 -4.79 -6.43 -14.68
N LEU A 131 -4.86 -6.88 -15.94
CA LEU A 131 -5.83 -6.40 -16.91
C LEU A 131 -6.66 -7.56 -17.45
N ARG A 132 -7.98 -7.41 -17.52
CA ARG A 132 -8.89 -8.40 -18.11
C ARG A 132 -8.90 -8.27 -19.63
N ARG A 133 -8.78 -9.38 -20.35
CA ARG A 133 -9.00 -9.44 -21.79
C ARG A 133 -10.49 -9.41 -22.08
N GLU A 134 -10.91 -8.54 -22.99
CA GLU A 134 -12.28 -8.44 -23.48
C GLU A 134 -12.31 -8.35 -25.01
N VAL A 135 -13.47 -8.67 -25.59
CA VAL A 135 -13.74 -8.43 -27.01
C VAL A 135 -14.57 -7.16 -27.14
N ALA A 136 -14.00 -6.13 -27.76
CA ALA A 136 -14.68 -4.86 -27.99
C ALA A 136 -15.82 -5.00 -29.01
N LYS A 137 -16.68 -3.97 -29.11
CA LYS A 137 -17.85 -3.97 -30.01
C LYS A 137 -17.48 -4.17 -31.50
N ASP A 138 -16.28 -3.75 -31.90
CA ASP A 138 -15.76 -3.90 -33.26
C ASP A 138 -15.06 -5.25 -33.52
N GLY A 139 -15.02 -6.13 -32.52
CA GLY A 139 -14.36 -7.43 -32.57
C GLY A 139 -12.87 -7.41 -32.26
N SER A 140 -12.28 -6.23 -31.97
CA SER A 140 -10.90 -6.15 -31.49
C SER A 140 -10.75 -6.73 -30.08
N ILE A 141 -9.56 -7.22 -29.76
CA ILE A 141 -9.24 -7.73 -28.43
C ILE A 141 -8.58 -6.58 -27.65
N VAL A 142 -9.14 -6.27 -26.48
CA VAL A 142 -8.66 -5.20 -25.61
C VAL A 142 -8.31 -5.73 -24.23
N LEU A 143 -7.41 -5.04 -23.54
CA LEU A 143 -7.10 -5.25 -22.13
C LEU A 143 -7.73 -4.11 -21.33
N VAL A 144 -8.49 -4.45 -20.30
CA VAL A 144 -9.28 -3.52 -19.49
C VAL A 144 -8.79 -3.59 -18.04
N PRO A 145 -8.54 -2.45 -17.37
CA PRO A 145 -8.24 -2.43 -15.94
C PRO A 145 -9.36 -3.10 -15.13
N LEU A 146 -8.98 -3.80 -14.06
CA LEU A 146 -9.96 -4.35 -13.14
C LEU A 146 -10.66 -3.24 -12.35
N ASP A 147 -11.94 -3.45 -12.02
CA ASP A 147 -12.70 -2.50 -11.18
C ASP A 147 -12.01 -2.31 -9.82
N GLU A 148 -11.37 -3.37 -9.30
CA GLU A 148 -10.59 -3.34 -8.07
C GLU A 148 -9.37 -2.39 -8.15
N ALA A 149 -8.86 -2.04 -9.33
CA ALA A 149 -7.78 -1.05 -9.41
C ALA A 149 -8.23 0.35 -8.95
N THR A 150 -9.54 0.65 -9.00
CA THR A 150 -10.12 1.89 -8.45
C THR A 150 -10.17 1.90 -6.93
N GLN A 151 -9.89 0.74 -6.31
CA GLN A 151 -9.84 0.54 -4.88
C GLN A 151 -8.43 0.76 -4.29
N LEU A 152 -7.45 1.15 -5.12
CA LEU A 152 -6.07 1.32 -4.69
C LEU A 152 -5.77 2.77 -4.34
N SER A 153 -5.09 2.97 -3.22
CA SER A 153 -4.58 4.27 -2.82
C SER A 153 -3.23 4.52 -3.48
N ARG A 154 -3.07 5.62 -4.20
CA ARG A 154 -1.84 5.89 -4.96
C ARG A 154 -1.06 7.05 -4.38
N VAL A 155 0.14 6.76 -3.91
CA VAL A 155 1.13 7.77 -3.50
C VAL A 155 1.99 8.10 -4.72
N SER A 156 2.05 9.38 -5.08
CA SER A 156 2.94 9.85 -6.13
C SER A 156 3.83 10.99 -5.63
N PRO A 157 5.15 10.92 -5.83
CA PRO A 157 6.03 12.07 -5.64
C PRO A 157 5.85 13.15 -6.72
N PHE A 158 5.03 12.92 -7.76
CA PHE A 158 4.91 13.74 -8.97
C PHE A 158 3.53 14.44 -9.13
N GLU A 159 2.90 14.83 -8.01
CA GLU A 159 1.65 15.63 -7.93
C GLU A 159 0.36 15.01 -8.52
N LYS A 160 0.46 14.06 -9.46
CA LYS A 160 -0.69 13.27 -9.94
C LYS A 160 -0.31 11.81 -9.93
N ALA A 161 -0.84 11.06 -8.98
CA ALA A 161 -0.97 9.63 -9.22
C ALA A 161 -2.15 9.44 -10.17
N VAL A 162 -2.00 8.59 -11.17
CA VAL A 162 -3.08 8.19 -12.08
C VAL A 162 -3.08 6.66 -12.10
N PRO A 163 -4.22 6.01 -12.43
CA PRO A 163 -4.21 4.58 -12.71
C PRO A 163 -3.14 4.27 -13.74
N LEU A 164 -2.38 3.19 -13.53
CA LEU A 164 -1.29 2.81 -14.41
C LEU A 164 -1.78 2.65 -15.86
N VAL A 165 -2.95 2.04 -16.01
CA VAL A 165 -3.66 1.93 -17.28
C VAL A 165 -5.00 2.64 -17.11
N PRO A 166 -5.19 3.84 -17.70
CA PRO A 166 -6.36 4.69 -17.41
C PRO A 166 -7.65 4.21 -18.10
N GLY A 167 -7.58 3.18 -18.94
CA GLY A 167 -8.72 2.63 -19.65
C GLY A 167 -8.32 1.50 -20.61
N PRO A 168 -9.28 0.99 -21.39
CA PRO A 168 -9.07 -0.10 -22.33
C PRO A 168 -7.95 0.19 -23.33
N VAL A 169 -7.10 -0.81 -23.58
CA VAL A 169 -6.02 -0.74 -24.56
C VAL A 169 -6.11 -1.88 -25.56
N ASP A 170 -5.75 -1.63 -26.82
CA ASP A 170 -5.58 -2.69 -27.83
C ASP A 170 -4.49 -3.66 -27.37
N GLU A 171 -4.83 -4.94 -27.28
CA GLU A 171 -3.92 -5.94 -26.71
C GLU A 171 -2.61 -6.03 -27.48
N VAL A 172 -2.66 -6.13 -28.81
CA VAL A 172 -1.48 -6.37 -29.65
C VAL A 172 -0.53 -5.17 -29.52
N LEU A 173 -1.05 -3.96 -29.71
CA LEU A 173 -0.24 -2.73 -29.64
C LEU A 173 0.31 -2.49 -28.24
N PHE A 174 -0.43 -2.86 -27.20
CA PHE A 174 0.01 -2.75 -25.82
C PHE A 174 1.15 -3.72 -25.50
N LEU A 175 1.04 -5.00 -25.90
CA LEU A 175 2.09 -5.99 -25.69
C LEU A 175 3.36 -5.64 -26.49
N GLU A 176 3.23 -5.19 -27.75
CA GLU A 176 4.36 -4.69 -28.54
C GLU A 176 5.03 -3.47 -27.89
N ALA A 177 4.28 -2.60 -27.21
CA ALA A 177 4.85 -1.48 -26.47
C ALA A 177 5.64 -1.95 -25.24
N ILE A 178 5.15 -2.97 -24.53
CA ILE A 178 5.88 -3.58 -23.40
C ILE A 178 7.19 -4.23 -23.88
N GLU A 179 7.15 -5.02 -24.95
CA GLU A 179 8.36 -5.67 -25.51
C GLU A 179 9.43 -4.64 -25.90
N ARG A 180 9.03 -3.54 -26.55
CA ARG A 180 9.95 -2.45 -26.87
C ARG A 180 10.61 -1.84 -25.63
N SER A 181 9.86 -1.65 -24.54
CA SER A 181 10.41 -1.17 -23.27
C SER A 181 11.41 -2.16 -22.68
N LEU A 182 11.12 -3.46 -22.74
CA LEU A 182 12.03 -4.52 -22.28
C LEU A 182 13.32 -4.59 -23.11
N ASP A 183 13.28 -4.25 -24.38
CA ASP A 183 14.45 -4.12 -25.27
C ASP A 183 15.26 -2.83 -25.04
N GLY A 184 14.88 -2.01 -24.06
CA GLY A 184 15.57 -0.76 -23.71
C GLY A 184 15.17 0.44 -24.58
N ASN A 185 14.09 0.35 -25.36
CA ASN A 185 13.52 1.52 -26.04
C ASN A 185 12.61 2.28 -25.08
N PHE A 186 13.21 3.17 -24.29
CA PHE A 186 12.49 3.99 -23.32
C PHE A 186 11.64 5.07 -24.00
N GLY A 187 10.49 5.38 -23.39
CA GLY A 187 9.55 6.40 -23.86
C GLY A 187 8.17 5.82 -24.09
N TRP A 188 7.37 5.73 -23.03
CA TRP A 188 6.01 5.25 -23.13
C TRP A 188 5.11 6.27 -23.84
N SER A 189 4.26 5.78 -24.75
CA SER A 189 3.25 6.59 -25.41
C SER A 189 1.90 5.89 -25.36
N TRP A 190 0.93 6.53 -24.70
CA TRP A 190 -0.47 6.10 -24.69
C TRP A 190 -1.18 6.29 -26.04
N SER A 191 -0.53 6.94 -27.01
CA SER A 191 -0.92 6.87 -28.42
C SER A 191 -0.08 5.82 -29.16
N PRO A 192 -0.66 4.83 -29.85
CA PRO A 192 -2.09 4.59 -30.10
C PRO A 192 -2.83 3.53 -29.25
N PRO A 193 -2.34 2.95 -28.13
CA PRO A 193 -3.00 1.79 -27.53
C PRO A 193 -4.41 2.05 -26.99
N MET A 194 -4.81 3.29 -26.64
CA MET A 194 -6.12 3.51 -26.00
C MET A 194 -7.31 3.37 -26.96
N VAL A 195 -8.30 2.56 -26.54
CA VAL A 195 -9.59 2.40 -27.22
C VAL A 195 -10.67 3.17 -26.45
N LYS A 196 -11.49 3.94 -27.16
CA LYS A 196 -12.64 4.63 -26.54
C LYS A 196 -13.78 3.64 -26.32
N LEU A 197 -14.06 3.30 -25.06
CA LEU A 197 -15.36 2.74 -24.68
C LEU A 197 -16.34 3.88 -24.35
N GLU A 198 -17.61 3.68 -24.67
CA GLU A 198 -18.68 4.56 -24.18
C GLU A 198 -18.88 4.29 -22.68
N GLU A 199 -18.66 5.31 -21.86
CA GLU A 199 -18.85 5.25 -20.40
C GLU A 199 -20.32 4.95 -20.05
N ALA A 200 -20.55 3.94 -19.23
CA ALA A 200 -21.82 3.75 -18.56
C ALA A 200 -21.90 4.70 -17.36
N ALA A 201 -22.87 5.62 -17.39
CA ALA A 201 -23.11 6.55 -16.29
C ALA A 201 -23.62 5.82 -15.04
N ALA A 202 -22.98 6.04 -13.91
CA ALA A 202 -23.41 5.53 -12.61
C ALA A 202 -23.90 6.68 -11.71
N VAL A 203 -25.08 6.52 -11.10
CA VAL A 203 -25.56 7.33 -9.97
C VAL A 203 -26.41 6.47 -9.04
N ALA A 204 -26.12 6.45 -7.73
CA ALA A 204 -27.09 6.58 -6.61
C ALA A 204 -26.41 6.58 -5.22
N LYS A 205 -27.06 7.17 -4.21
CA LYS A 205 -26.63 7.30 -2.78
C LYS A 205 -27.69 6.79 -1.79
N SER A 206 -27.23 6.26 -0.64
CA SER A 206 -27.77 6.51 0.72
C SER A 206 -26.83 6.03 1.85
N VAL A 207 -25.73 6.77 1.94
CA VAL A 207 -24.79 7.03 3.06
C VAL A 207 -24.61 8.57 2.99
N PRO A 208 -24.12 9.34 4.01
CA PRO A 208 -23.66 10.70 3.73
C PRO A 208 -22.82 10.67 2.47
N GLY A 209 -23.21 11.46 1.48
CA GLY A 209 -22.84 11.15 0.11
C GLY A 209 -21.36 11.31 -0.25
N GLU A 210 -20.56 11.71 0.73
CA GLU A 210 -19.12 11.86 0.72
C GLU A 210 -18.40 10.69 1.39
N CYS A 211 -19.11 9.81 2.11
CA CYS A 211 -18.53 8.68 2.84
C CYS A 211 -18.66 7.37 2.07
N SER A 212 -17.59 6.57 2.10
CA SER A 212 -17.57 5.19 1.63
C SER A 212 -17.18 4.24 2.76
N PHE A 213 -17.68 3.01 2.69
CA PHE A 213 -17.38 1.96 3.65
C PHE A 213 -17.05 0.64 2.95
N MET A 214 -16.09 -0.10 3.49
CA MET A 214 -15.77 -1.42 3.00
C MET A 214 -17.01 -2.29 3.17
N ASN A 215 -17.28 -3.15 2.20
CA ASN A 215 -18.47 -3.98 2.23
C ASN A 215 -18.14 -5.45 1.97
N SER A 216 -18.97 -6.32 2.53
CA SER A 216 -18.96 -7.75 2.25
C SER A 216 -20.38 -8.20 1.99
N SER A 217 -20.59 -8.81 0.81
CA SER A 217 -21.92 -9.26 0.35
C SER A 217 -22.99 -8.16 0.43
N GLY A 218 -22.64 -6.94 0.02
CA GLY A 218 -23.57 -5.79 0.00
C GLY A 218 -23.88 -5.19 1.38
N ARG A 219 -23.14 -5.55 2.43
CA ARG A 219 -23.26 -4.94 3.76
C ARG A 219 -21.96 -4.27 4.15
N ASN A 220 -22.05 -3.01 4.56
CA ASN A 220 -20.91 -2.26 5.07
C ASN A 220 -20.34 -2.95 6.32
N ILE A 221 -19.03 -2.82 6.51
CA ILE A 221 -18.28 -3.42 7.63
C ILE A 221 -17.98 -2.30 8.64
N ARG A 222 -18.28 -2.53 9.93
CA ARG A 222 -17.87 -1.63 11.02
C ARG A 222 -17.67 -2.37 12.33
N TRP A 223 -17.00 -1.72 13.26
CA TRP A 223 -16.83 -2.21 14.62
C TRP A 223 -18.06 -1.93 15.49
N LYS A 224 -18.57 -2.96 16.17
CA LYS A 224 -19.63 -2.81 17.18
C LYS A 224 -19.09 -2.39 18.55
N THR A 225 -17.81 -2.67 18.83
CA THR A 225 -17.19 -2.47 20.15
C THR A 225 -17.35 -1.04 20.68
N PHE A 226 -17.20 -0.05 19.79
CA PHE A 226 -17.28 1.37 20.14
C PHE A 226 -18.70 1.82 20.57
N ASP A 227 -19.75 1.14 20.12
CA ASP A 227 -21.15 1.47 20.47
C ASP A 227 -21.43 1.39 21.99
N SER A 228 -20.59 0.63 22.70
CA SER A 228 -20.68 0.44 24.15
C SER A 228 -19.58 1.18 24.93
N GLY A 229 -18.83 2.09 24.28
CA GLY A 229 -17.65 2.74 24.85
C GLY A 229 -16.45 1.79 24.99
N GLY A 230 -16.48 0.67 24.27
CA GLY A 230 -15.41 -0.31 24.25
C GLY A 230 -14.11 0.26 23.65
N ARG A 231 -13.01 -0.44 23.90
CA ARG A 231 -11.67 -0.05 23.45
C ARG A 231 -11.13 -1.09 22.48
N VAL A 232 -10.40 -0.63 21.47
CA VAL A 232 -9.61 -1.48 20.58
C VAL A 232 -8.13 -1.18 20.80
N ASN A 233 -7.40 -2.22 21.19
CA ASN A 233 -5.95 -2.16 21.40
C ASN A 233 -5.26 -2.61 20.12
N ILE A 234 -4.36 -1.79 19.58
CA ILE A 234 -3.56 -2.07 18.38
C ILE A 234 -2.10 -2.15 18.81
N SER A 235 -1.41 -3.21 18.38
CA SER A 235 0.04 -3.37 18.59
C SER A 235 0.77 -3.27 17.25
N ALA A 236 2.09 -3.13 17.30
CA ALA A 236 2.94 -3.33 16.14
C ALA A 236 3.89 -4.52 16.38
N THR A 237 4.41 -5.16 15.35
CA THR A 237 5.39 -6.24 15.51
C THR A 237 6.70 -5.72 16.09
N SER A 238 7.26 -6.42 17.08
CA SER A 238 8.43 -5.94 17.85
C SER A 238 9.72 -5.79 17.05
N GLY A 239 9.78 -6.29 15.82
CA GLY A 239 10.91 -6.09 14.91
C GLY A 239 11.09 -4.63 14.49
N GLY A 240 9.99 -3.85 14.44
CA GLY A 240 9.99 -2.52 13.84
C GLY A 240 10.19 -2.56 12.32
N ASP A 241 10.08 -1.40 11.68
CA ASP A 241 10.51 -1.17 10.30
C ASP A 241 11.94 -0.56 10.32
N PRO A 242 12.98 -1.26 9.86
CA PRO A 242 14.37 -0.80 9.86
C PRO A 242 14.63 0.32 8.84
N SER A 243 13.70 0.58 7.92
CA SER A 243 13.77 1.71 7.00
C SER A 243 13.28 3.03 7.64
N VAL A 244 12.71 2.97 8.84
CA VAL A 244 12.26 4.13 9.63
C VAL A 244 13.08 4.26 10.91
N SER A 245 13.38 5.50 11.31
CA SER A 245 14.06 5.76 12.59
C SER A 245 13.25 5.19 13.74
N GLU A 246 13.93 4.60 14.73
CA GLU A 246 13.30 3.99 15.91
C GLU A 246 12.28 2.86 15.61
N GLY A 247 12.27 2.33 14.38
CA GLY A 247 11.45 1.17 14.01
C GLY A 247 9.99 1.49 13.68
N GLY A 248 9.61 2.76 13.49
CA GLY A 248 8.25 3.14 13.06
C GLY A 248 7.17 3.09 14.14
N PHE A 249 7.53 2.81 15.40
CA PHE A 249 6.56 2.70 16.50
C PHE A 249 5.88 4.04 16.86
N SER A 250 6.63 5.14 16.75
CA SER A 250 6.09 6.49 16.93
C SER A 250 5.02 6.80 15.89
N GLU A 251 5.23 6.40 14.65
CA GLU A 251 4.34 6.61 13.52
C GLU A 251 3.06 5.78 13.67
N VAL A 252 3.15 4.54 14.16
CA VAL A 252 1.95 3.76 14.53
C VAL A 252 1.17 4.43 15.65
N SER A 253 1.85 4.89 16.70
CA SER A 253 1.19 5.61 17.79
C SER A 253 0.57 6.93 17.30
N GLY A 254 1.23 7.66 16.40
CA GLY A 254 0.75 8.89 15.79
C GLY A 254 -0.50 8.65 14.95
N ALA A 255 -0.47 7.67 14.06
CA ALA A 255 -1.61 7.24 13.25
C ALA A 255 -2.84 6.88 14.11
N ILE A 256 -2.64 6.18 15.23
CA ILE A 256 -3.69 5.87 16.20
C ILE A 256 -4.26 7.13 16.87
N SER A 257 -3.38 8.06 17.27
CA SER A 257 -3.80 9.33 17.88
C SER A 257 -4.65 10.15 16.91
N ARG A 258 -4.29 10.22 15.62
CA ARG A 258 -5.06 10.94 14.61
C ARG A 258 -6.52 10.46 14.50
N TRP A 259 -6.76 9.16 14.56
CA TRP A 259 -8.12 8.60 14.56
C TRP A 259 -8.90 8.83 15.86
N ASN A 260 -8.24 9.14 16.97
CA ASN A 260 -8.92 9.54 18.20
C ASN A 260 -9.13 11.06 18.26
N ASP A 261 -8.15 11.84 17.84
CA ASP A 261 -8.04 13.26 18.15
C ASP A 261 -8.49 14.15 16.98
N ASP A 262 -8.14 13.81 15.73
CA ASP A 262 -8.41 14.70 14.58
C ASP A 262 -9.87 14.60 14.10
N VAL A 263 -10.52 13.45 14.32
CA VAL A 263 -11.91 13.20 13.90
C VAL A 263 -12.93 13.40 15.02
N ASP A 264 -12.47 13.80 16.22
CA ASP A 264 -13.31 14.08 17.40
C ASP A 264 -14.43 15.09 17.06
N PRO A 265 -15.67 14.91 17.56
CA PRO A 265 -16.09 13.91 18.54
C PRO A 265 -16.58 12.58 17.96
N THR A 266 -16.00 11.46 18.39
CA THR A 266 -16.47 10.10 18.03
C THR A 266 -16.48 9.16 19.25
N SER A 267 -17.03 7.96 19.10
CA SER A 267 -16.86 6.88 20.08
C SER A 267 -15.59 6.04 19.87
N LEU A 268 -14.74 6.39 18.90
CA LEU A 268 -13.46 5.72 18.70
C LEU A 268 -12.61 5.82 19.97
N ASN A 269 -12.01 4.69 20.33
CA ASN A 269 -11.16 4.56 21.50
C ASN A 269 -10.05 3.57 21.18
N LEU A 270 -9.14 4.01 20.33
CA LEU A 270 -7.98 3.25 19.91
C LEU A 270 -6.84 3.48 20.90
N ARG A 271 -6.10 2.41 21.21
CA ARG A 271 -4.91 2.51 22.06
C ARG A 271 -3.77 1.73 21.45
N TYR A 272 -2.63 2.40 21.33
CA TYR A 272 -1.38 1.70 21.09
C TYR A 272 -1.03 0.85 22.32
N SER A 273 -0.78 -0.42 22.08
CA SER A 273 -0.29 -1.38 23.07
C SER A 273 1.19 -1.64 22.84
N GLU A 274 1.83 -2.25 23.83
CA GLU A 274 3.23 -2.66 23.70
C GLU A 274 3.47 -3.46 22.42
N PRO A 275 4.66 -3.35 21.80
CA PRO A 275 5.01 -4.13 20.63
C PRO A 275 4.77 -5.63 20.87
N SER A 276 4.08 -6.26 19.94
CA SER A 276 3.79 -7.68 19.98
C SER A 276 5.05 -8.48 19.66
N SER A 277 5.37 -9.47 20.48
CA SER A 277 6.46 -10.42 20.22
C SER A 277 6.06 -11.48 19.20
N PHE A 278 5.07 -11.20 18.35
CA PHE A 278 4.56 -12.15 17.38
C PHE A 278 5.63 -12.40 16.33
N THR A 279 6.03 -13.65 16.15
CA THR A 279 7.07 -14.07 15.21
C THR A 279 6.45 -14.81 14.05
N PHE A 280 6.68 -14.34 12.83
CA PHE A 280 6.24 -14.98 11.59
C PHE A 280 7.22 -16.07 11.13
N SER A 281 7.65 -16.92 12.06
CA SER A 281 8.71 -17.92 11.85
C SER A 281 8.35 -18.98 10.81
N SER A 282 7.09 -19.39 10.77
CA SER A 282 6.61 -20.47 9.91
C SER A 282 6.57 -20.03 8.45
N CYS A 283 6.30 -18.75 8.18
CA CYS A 283 6.22 -18.19 6.83
C CYS A 283 7.46 -18.58 6.00
N LYS A 284 8.67 -18.44 6.54
CA LYS A 284 9.90 -18.80 5.80
C LYS A 284 10.12 -20.29 5.60
N SER A 285 9.44 -21.15 6.37
CA SER A 285 9.53 -22.62 6.26
C SER A 285 8.49 -23.24 5.32
N GLY A 286 7.59 -22.44 4.74
CA GLY A 286 6.48 -22.93 3.92
C GLY A 286 5.26 -23.40 4.73
N GLU A 287 5.39 -23.51 6.05
CA GLU A 287 4.30 -23.68 7.01
C GLU A 287 3.61 -22.31 7.20
N LEU A 288 2.33 -22.17 6.87
CA LEU A 288 1.64 -20.86 6.74
C LEU A 288 0.69 -20.59 7.92
N ASP A 289 1.06 -21.01 9.12
CA ASP A 289 0.19 -20.95 10.31
C ASP A 289 0.49 -19.79 11.28
N ASP A 290 1.60 -19.06 11.11
CA ASP A 290 1.99 -17.94 11.98
C ASP A 290 1.40 -16.59 11.52
N TYR A 291 0.08 -16.50 11.34
CA TYR A 291 -0.59 -15.19 11.29
C TYR A 291 -1.31 -14.90 12.60
N PRO A 292 -1.55 -13.62 12.93
CA PRO A 292 -2.28 -13.27 14.14
C PRO A 292 -3.69 -13.86 14.06
N PRO A 293 -4.18 -14.57 15.10
CA PRO A 293 -5.54 -15.07 15.10
C PRO A 293 -6.54 -13.92 15.00
N SER A 294 -7.71 -14.21 14.41
CA SER A 294 -8.86 -13.31 14.46
C SER A 294 -9.09 -12.80 15.90
N GLY A 295 -9.32 -11.49 16.03
CA GLY A 295 -9.35 -10.79 17.32
C GLY A 295 -8.03 -10.11 17.72
N THR A 296 -6.95 -10.33 16.98
CA THR A 296 -5.68 -9.60 17.18
C THR A 296 -5.64 -8.36 16.30
N ASN A 297 -5.39 -7.18 16.87
CA ASN A 297 -5.18 -5.96 16.08
C ASN A 297 -3.69 -5.63 16.02
N VAL A 298 -3.12 -5.70 14.82
CA VAL A 298 -1.67 -5.55 14.67
C VAL A 298 -1.28 -4.90 13.34
N VAL A 299 -0.28 -4.05 13.42
CA VAL A 299 0.52 -3.56 12.29
C VAL A 299 1.78 -4.41 12.18
N VAL A 300 1.96 -5.06 11.04
CA VAL A 300 3.11 -5.90 10.72
C VAL A 300 4.07 -5.11 9.86
N PHE A 301 5.30 -4.94 10.35
CA PHE A 301 6.38 -4.31 9.61
C PHE A 301 7.12 -5.32 8.74
N ASP A 302 7.71 -4.84 7.65
CA ASP A 302 8.64 -5.59 6.79
C ASP A 302 8.07 -6.93 6.27
N ASP A 303 6.79 -6.93 5.87
CA ASP A 303 6.09 -8.06 5.25
C ASP A 303 6.82 -9.42 5.37
N PRO A 304 6.88 -9.99 6.58
CA PRO A 304 7.84 -11.06 6.88
C PRO A 304 7.48 -12.39 6.19
N CYS A 305 6.31 -12.41 5.54
CA CYS A 305 5.76 -13.53 4.81
C CYS A 305 5.87 -13.37 3.29
N ASP A 306 6.36 -12.24 2.79
CA ASP A 306 6.44 -11.92 1.37
C ASP A 306 5.06 -12.04 0.67
N ASP A 307 4.01 -11.53 1.34
CA ASP A 307 2.63 -11.47 0.85
C ASP A 307 2.46 -10.46 -0.28
N ILE A 308 3.32 -9.44 -0.33
CA ILE A 308 3.43 -8.44 -1.40
C ILE A 308 4.85 -8.39 -1.93
N ALA A 309 5.00 -7.93 -3.17
CA ALA A 309 6.31 -7.86 -3.81
C ALA A 309 7.15 -6.74 -3.22
N ASP A 310 8.44 -6.98 -3.02
CA ASP A 310 9.39 -5.97 -2.56
C ASP A 310 9.36 -4.70 -3.43
N LEU A 311 9.58 -3.54 -2.78
CA LEU A 311 9.63 -2.26 -3.46
C LEU A 311 10.87 -2.15 -4.39
N SER A 312 10.69 -1.57 -5.57
CA SER A 312 11.78 -1.15 -6.47
C SER A 312 11.88 0.37 -6.45
N GLY A 313 12.92 0.91 -5.80
CA GLY A 313 13.10 2.36 -5.75
C GLY A 313 11.93 3.12 -5.10
N CYS A 314 11.28 2.53 -4.10
CA CYS A 314 10.04 2.99 -3.45
C CYS A 314 8.75 2.78 -4.29
N SER A 315 8.85 2.29 -5.53
CA SER A 315 7.71 1.85 -6.34
C SER A 315 7.26 0.45 -5.94
N GLY A 316 5.95 0.20 -5.88
CA GLY A 316 5.38 -1.06 -5.40
C GLY A 316 4.16 -0.86 -4.49
N THR A 317 3.60 -1.95 -3.96
CA THR A 317 2.61 -1.87 -2.88
C THR A 317 3.31 -1.50 -1.58
N LEU A 318 2.98 -0.36 -0.97
CA LEU A 318 3.60 0.10 0.27
C LEU A 318 3.04 -0.61 1.51
N GLY A 319 1.76 -0.98 1.46
CA GLY A 319 1.09 -1.69 2.53
C GLY A 319 -0.37 -1.94 2.17
N PHE A 320 -0.98 -2.83 2.93
CA PHE A 320 -2.42 -3.08 2.85
C PHE A 320 -2.99 -3.31 4.23
N GLY A 321 -4.20 -2.81 4.43
CA GLY A 321 -4.96 -2.91 5.65
C GLY A 321 -6.38 -3.41 5.40
N GLY A 322 -6.99 -3.94 6.44
CA GLY A 322 -8.41 -4.23 6.39
C GLY A 322 -8.95 -4.96 7.60
N PRO A 323 -10.28 -5.03 7.74
CA PRO A 323 -10.92 -5.66 8.87
C PRO A 323 -11.06 -7.15 8.61
N TRP A 324 -10.74 -7.93 9.63
CA TRP A 324 -11.33 -9.25 9.81
C TRP A 324 -12.77 -9.08 10.25
N PHE A 325 -13.67 -9.88 9.69
CA PHE A 325 -15.08 -9.71 9.93
C PHE A 325 -15.82 -11.04 10.05
N GLY A 326 -16.97 -11.00 10.71
CA GLY A 326 -17.87 -12.14 10.86
C GLY A 326 -19.18 -11.75 11.51
N GLY A 327 -20.25 -12.49 11.20
CA GLY A 327 -21.60 -12.17 11.68
C GLY A 327 -22.09 -10.78 11.27
N SER A 328 -23.13 -10.28 11.95
CA SER A 328 -23.71 -8.97 11.66
C SER A 328 -24.30 -8.31 12.90
N HIS A 329 -24.47 -6.99 12.83
CA HIS A 329 -25.20 -6.19 13.81
C HIS A 329 -26.01 -5.10 13.10
N THR A 330 -26.81 -4.35 13.86
CA THR A 330 -27.60 -3.23 13.32
C THR A 330 -26.92 -1.92 13.68
N HIS A 331 -26.79 -1.03 12.70
CA HIS A 331 -26.39 0.37 12.85
C HIS A 331 -27.29 1.24 11.98
N ASP A 332 -27.81 2.34 12.53
CA ASP A 332 -28.71 3.26 11.82
C ASP A 332 -29.88 2.55 11.10
N GLY A 333 -30.48 1.55 11.76
CA GLY A 333 -31.58 0.75 11.21
C GLY A 333 -31.21 -0.21 10.06
N THR A 334 -29.94 -0.28 9.66
CA THR A 334 -29.43 -1.14 8.59
C THR A 334 -28.55 -2.26 9.16
N SER A 335 -28.43 -3.38 8.45
CA SER A 335 -27.54 -4.47 8.86
C SER A 335 -26.12 -4.26 8.34
N TRP A 336 -25.16 -4.25 9.26
CA TRP A 336 -23.74 -4.16 8.99
C TRP A 336 -23.04 -5.48 9.31
N THR A 337 -22.01 -5.80 8.54
CA THR A 337 -21.09 -6.88 8.86
C THR A 337 -20.20 -6.44 10.04
N THR A 338 -19.98 -7.33 11.01
CA THR A 338 -19.23 -6.95 12.24
C THR A 338 -17.73 -7.14 12.04
N ALA A 339 -16.96 -6.06 12.13
CA ALA A 339 -15.50 -6.13 12.24
C ALA A 339 -15.11 -6.70 13.61
N SER A 340 -14.02 -7.48 13.62
CA SER A 340 -13.57 -8.27 14.78
C SER A 340 -12.07 -8.11 15.08
N SER A 341 -11.26 -7.86 14.05
CA SER A 341 -9.86 -7.45 14.17
C SER A 341 -9.45 -6.54 13.03
N LEU A 342 -8.39 -5.77 13.25
CA LEU A 342 -7.70 -4.96 12.25
C LEU A 342 -6.35 -5.61 11.95
N PHE A 343 -6.01 -5.78 10.68
CA PHE A 343 -4.72 -6.31 10.28
C PHE A 343 -4.14 -5.45 9.16
N VAL A 344 -2.94 -4.92 9.41
CA VAL A 344 -2.20 -4.08 8.47
C VAL A 344 -0.83 -4.71 8.26
N VAL A 345 -0.41 -4.84 7.01
CA VAL A 345 0.94 -5.27 6.61
C VAL A 345 1.59 -4.14 5.85
N LEU A 346 2.81 -3.78 6.25
CA LEU A 346 3.64 -2.76 5.62
C LEU A 346 4.80 -3.46 4.90
N ASN A 347 5.09 -3.02 3.68
CA ASN A 347 6.10 -3.65 2.84
C ASN A 347 7.52 -3.32 3.34
N ASN A 348 8.46 -4.18 2.96
CA ASN A 348 9.89 -4.01 3.10
C ASN A 348 10.33 -2.65 2.54
N GLY A 349 10.88 -1.79 3.40
CA GLY A 349 11.44 -0.50 2.98
C GLY A 349 10.41 0.61 2.73
N SER A 350 9.15 0.44 3.15
CA SER A 350 8.08 1.43 2.97
C SER A 350 8.33 2.76 3.70
N GLY A 351 9.28 2.80 4.64
CA GLY A 351 9.83 4.03 5.23
C GLY A 351 10.47 5.02 4.24
N CYS A 352 10.63 4.64 2.97
CA CYS A 352 11.04 5.53 1.88
C CYS A 352 10.12 6.76 1.69
N LEU A 353 8.90 6.75 2.25
CA LEU A 353 8.00 7.90 2.32
C LEU A 353 8.46 9.01 3.29
N GLY A 354 9.42 8.72 4.18
CA GLY A 354 9.75 9.56 5.32
C GLY A 354 8.69 9.51 6.43
N SER A 355 9.08 9.86 7.65
CA SER A 355 8.28 9.67 8.87
C SER A 355 6.82 10.19 8.76
N THR A 356 6.61 11.41 8.27
CA THR A 356 5.25 11.97 8.12
C THR A 356 4.42 11.24 7.05
N GLY A 357 5.01 10.92 5.90
CA GLY A 357 4.31 10.18 4.85
C GLY A 357 3.96 8.77 5.29
N TYR A 358 4.89 8.13 6.00
CA TYR A 358 4.74 6.81 6.61
C TYR A 358 3.63 6.77 7.66
N GLU A 359 3.60 7.73 8.60
CA GLU A 359 2.53 7.86 9.59
C GLU A 359 1.15 8.05 8.94
N ARG A 360 1.04 8.90 7.91
CA ARG A 360 -0.24 9.13 7.23
C ARG A 360 -0.69 7.91 6.42
N MET A 361 0.25 7.17 5.82
CA MET A 361 -0.03 5.89 5.16
C MET A 361 -0.52 4.85 6.18
N ILE A 362 0.12 4.72 7.34
CA ILE A 362 -0.38 3.85 8.42
C ILE A 362 -1.77 4.29 8.89
N SER A 363 -2.01 5.59 9.05
CA SER A 363 -3.33 6.13 9.41
C SER A 363 -4.40 5.72 8.39
N HIS A 364 -4.05 5.77 7.10
CA HIS A 364 -4.92 5.34 6.00
C HIS A 364 -5.25 3.85 6.10
N GLU A 365 -4.23 2.98 6.23
CA GLU A 365 -4.42 1.52 6.39
C GLU A 365 -5.21 1.16 7.65
N ILE A 366 -5.03 1.91 8.75
CA ILE A 366 -5.84 1.77 9.95
C ILE A 366 -7.29 2.15 9.68
N GLY A 367 -7.56 3.19 8.90
CA GLY A 367 -8.90 3.58 8.47
C GLY A 367 -9.65 2.45 7.79
N HIS A 368 -8.96 1.71 6.92
CA HIS A 368 -9.51 0.49 6.31
C HIS A 368 -9.79 -0.60 7.34
N GLY A 369 -8.86 -0.82 8.28
CA GLY A 369 -9.11 -1.69 9.43
C GLY A 369 -10.31 -1.30 10.30
N LEU A 370 -10.70 -0.02 10.31
CA LEU A 370 -11.93 0.49 10.92
C LEU A 370 -13.17 0.33 10.02
N GLY A 371 -13.02 -0.16 8.79
CA GLY A 371 -14.10 -0.37 7.82
C GLY A 371 -14.40 0.82 6.92
N PHE A 372 -13.60 1.88 6.98
CA PHE A 372 -13.71 2.98 6.02
C PHE A 372 -13.18 2.57 4.66
N ASP A 373 -13.80 3.13 3.64
CA ASP A 373 -13.38 2.98 2.26
C ASP A 373 -13.03 4.36 1.67
N HIS A 374 -12.42 4.41 0.49
CA HIS A 374 -11.98 5.70 -0.04
C HIS A 374 -13.14 6.64 -0.33
N VAL A 375 -12.93 7.90 0.02
CA VAL A 375 -13.85 8.99 -0.26
C VAL A 375 -13.45 9.71 -1.55
N SER A 376 -14.35 10.52 -2.11
CA SER A 376 -14.07 11.32 -3.31
C SER A 376 -13.42 12.68 -3.01
N ASP A 377 -13.38 13.09 -1.73
CA ASP A 377 -12.70 14.31 -1.31
C ASP A 377 -11.20 14.15 -1.45
N SER A 378 -10.61 14.88 -2.40
CA SER A 378 -9.19 14.79 -2.74
C SER A 378 -8.23 15.30 -1.68
N SER A 379 -8.72 15.77 -0.54
CA SER A 379 -7.92 16.27 0.58
C SER A 379 -8.08 15.45 1.85
N ALA A 380 -8.94 14.43 1.84
CA ALA A 380 -9.16 13.54 2.98
C ALA A 380 -8.01 12.54 3.11
N ASN A 381 -7.73 12.07 4.34
CA ASN A 381 -6.79 10.97 4.53
C ASN A 381 -7.30 9.72 3.81
N MET A 382 -8.60 9.45 3.85
CA MET A 382 -9.23 8.34 3.14
C MET A 382 -9.43 8.60 1.64
N TYR A 383 -8.79 9.59 1.03
CA TYR A 383 -8.81 9.70 -0.44
C TYR A 383 -7.97 8.59 -1.09
N ALA A 384 -8.38 8.09 -2.25
CA ALA A 384 -7.64 7.05 -3.00
C ALA A 384 -6.28 7.54 -3.56
N TRP A 385 -5.85 8.74 -3.20
CA TRP A 385 -4.51 9.25 -3.49
C TRP A 385 -3.89 9.76 -2.20
N CYS A 386 -3.19 8.85 -1.52
CA CYS A 386 -2.54 9.09 -0.24
C CYS A 386 -1.34 10.06 -0.38
N CYS A 387 -0.90 10.77 0.66
CA CYS A 387 -1.45 10.76 2.02
C CYS A 387 -1.64 12.18 2.56
N HIS A 388 -2.87 12.48 2.95
CA HIS A 388 -3.27 13.74 3.57
C HIS A 388 -3.43 13.59 5.09
N ASP A 389 -3.41 14.70 5.81
CA ASP A 389 -3.92 14.70 7.20
C ASP A 389 -5.44 14.48 7.19
N HIS A 390 -6.02 14.06 8.31
CA HIS A 390 -7.49 14.00 8.42
C HIS A 390 -8.11 15.37 8.19
N ASN A 391 -9.26 15.39 7.53
CA ASN A 391 -10.02 16.60 7.28
C ASN A 391 -11.49 16.46 7.73
N SER A 392 -12.34 17.39 7.30
CA SER A 392 -13.77 17.37 7.64
C SER A 392 -14.51 16.15 7.10
N THR A 393 -14.14 15.62 5.93
CA THR A 393 -14.76 14.43 5.36
C THR A 393 -14.43 13.20 6.19
N ASP A 394 -13.15 13.02 6.57
CA ASP A 394 -12.76 11.93 7.49
C ASP A 394 -13.55 12.02 8.82
N SER A 395 -13.67 13.24 9.35
CA SER A 395 -14.42 13.52 10.58
C SER A 395 -15.91 13.19 10.44
N THR A 396 -16.57 13.62 9.36
CA THR A 396 -18.00 13.33 9.10
C THR A 396 -18.24 11.83 8.99
N CYS A 397 -17.38 11.13 8.26
CA CYS A 397 -17.52 9.68 8.07
C CYS A 397 -17.28 8.92 9.37
N ALA A 398 -16.29 9.33 10.16
CA ALA A 398 -16.04 8.76 11.48
C ALA A 398 -17.19 9.04 12.46
N GLN A 399 -17.75 10.24 12.46
CA GLN A 399 -18.90 10.60 13.29
C GLN A 399 -20.17 9.83 12.92
N TYR A 400 -20.38 9.53 11.63
CA TYR A 400 -21.48 8.69 11.19
C TYR A 400 -21.27 7.22 11.58
N ALA A 401 -20.07 6.69 11.35
CA ALA A 401 -19.76 5.30 11.62
C ALA A 401 -19.63 5.01 13.11
N TYR A 402 -19.13 5.96 13.89
CA TYR A 402 -18.80 5.84 15.31
C TYR A 402 -19.29 7.08 16.07
N PRO A 403 -20.61 7.32 16.12
CA PRO A 403 -21.14 8.48 16.83
C PRO A 403 -20.77 8.40 18.30
N VAL A 404 -20.60 9.55 18.96
CA VAL A 404 -20.50 9.59 20.41
C VAL A 404 -21.70 8.87 21.01
N ALA A 405 -21.45 8.00 22.00
CA ALA A 405 -22.54 7.35 22.71
C ALA A 405 -23.45 8.45 23.27
N ALA A 406 -24.72 8.48 22.82
CA ALA A 406 -25.68 9.41 23.37
C ALA A 406 -25.67 9.23 24.88
N SER A 407 -25.33 10.29 25.63
CA SER A 407 -25.37 10.22 27.09
C SER A 407 -26.77 9.72 27.43
N THR A 408 -26.88 8.52 27.98
CA THR A 408 -28.15 8.01 28.48
C THR A 408 -28.46 8.74 29.78
N ASN A 409 -28.59 10.06 29.69
CA ASN A 409 -29.35 10.86 30.62
C ASN A 409 -30.82 10.54 30.33
N THR A 410 -31.22 9.30 30.56
CA THR A 410 -32.61 9.05 30.93
C THR A 410 -32.79 9.88 32.19
N PRO A 411 -33.62 10.93 32.19
CA PRO A 411 -33.89 11.67 33.41
C PRO A 411 -34.40 10.64 34.40
N THR A 412 -33.59 10.34 35.41
CA THR A 412 -34.09 9.64 36.59
C THR A 412 -35.24 10.52 37.06
N PRO A 413 -36.49 10.02 37.15
CA PRO A 413 -37.57 10.81 37.71
C PRO A 413 -37.19 11.10 39.16
N THR A 414 -36.60 12.28 39.38
CA THR A 414 -36.31 12.79 40.71
C THR A 414 -37.66 13.05 41.35
N TRP A 415 -38.13 12.08 42.11
CA TRP A 415 -39.06 12.36 43.19
C TRP A 415 -38.34 13.34 44.12
N THR A 416 -38.88 14.55 44.22
CA THR A 416 -38.45 15.56 45.17
C THR A 416 -39.31 15.44 46.43
N PRO A 417 -38.81 14.89 47.55
CA PRO A 417 -39.28 15.28 48.86
C PRO A 417 -38.49 16.49 49.32
N GLY A 418 -39.19 17.58 49.62
CA GLY A 418 -38.61 18.81 50.14
C GLY A 418 -37.92 18.58 51.49
N GLY A 419 -36.81 19.28 51.69
CA GLY A 419 -36.11 19.32 52.97
C GLY A 419 -34.82 20.12 52.88
N SER A 420 -34.85 21.36 53.36
CA SER A 420 -33.68 22.22 53.50
C SER A 420 -32.74 21.70 54.57
N THR A 421 -31.42 21.73 54.34
CA THR A 421 -30.44 22.02 55.40
C THR A 421 -29.09 22.47 54.84
N ASN A 422 -28.46 23.38 55.58
CA ASN A 422 -27.29 24.19 55.25
C ASN A 422 -25.93 23.51 55.54
N THR A 423 -24.91 23.77 54.69
CA THR A 423 -23.48 24.12 55.04
C THR A 423 -22.58 23.02 55.66
N PRO A 424 -21.21 23.04 55.60
CA PRO A 424 -20.23 23.94 54.94
C PRO A 424 -19.15 23.32 54.02
N THR A 425 -18.57 24.22 53.22
CA THR A 425 -17.31 24.18 52.46
C THR A 425 -16.07 23.83 53.29
N ARG A 426 -15.16 23.01 52.74
CA ARG A 426 -13.78 22.87 53.25
C ARG A 426 -12.75 22.99 52.13
N THR A 427 -12.01 24.10 52.18
CA THR A 427 -10.83 24.42 51.37
C THR A 427 -9.66 23.48 51.69
N ARG A 428 -8.94 22.99 50.68
CA ARG A 428 -7.66 22.28 50.83
C ARG A 428 -6.51 23.08 50.20
N THR A 429 -5.44 23.17 50.99
CA THR A 429 -4.13 23.79 50.76
C THR A 429 -3.24 22.93 49.83
N PRO A 430 -2.43 23.52 48.93
CA PRO A 430 -1.43 22.80 48.13
C PRO A 430 -0.06 22.68 48.83
N THR A 431 0.65 21.58 48.58
CA THR A 431 1.98 21.23 49.14
C THR A 431 3.00 21.02 48.01
N PHE A 432 4.12 21.76 48.10
CA PHE A 432 5.49 21.66 47.57
C PHE A 432 5.88 20.91 46.28
N THR A 433 6.75 21.56 45.49
CA THR A 433 7.79 20.92 44.67
C THR A 433 9.13 21.68 44.81
N ARG A 434 10.22 20.95 45.10
CA ARG A 434 11.62 21.44 45.09
C ARG A 434 12.30 21.10 43.76
N THR A 435 13.10 22.03 43.26
CA THR A 435 14.01 21.90 42.10
C THR A 435 15.43 21.56 42.56
N PRO A 436 16.21 20.78 41.76
CA PRO A 436 17.65 20.93 41.72
C PRO A 436 18.22 21.28 40.33
N THR A 437 19.26 22.13 40.38
CA THR A 437 20.10 22.76 39.35
C THR A 437 21.16 21.80 38.75
N PRO A 438 21.67 22.01 37.51
CA PRO A 438 22.72 21.20 36.91
C PRO A 438 24.14 21.68 37.28
N THR A 439 25.15 20.80 37.16
CA THR A 439 26.58 21.18 37.23
C THR A 439 27.33 20.65 36.01
N SER A 440 28.07 21.55 35.37
CA SER A 440 28.96 21.32 34.22
C SER A 440 30.39 21.02 34.68
N GLY A 441 31.14 20.33 33.82
CA GLY A 441 32.60 20.21 33.94
C GLY A 441 33.21 19.32 32.85
N GLY A 442 33.81 19.92 31.83
CA GLY A 442 34.90 19.29 31.05
C GLY A 442 36.26 19.75 31.59
N PRO A 443 37.35 19.76 30.80
CA PRO A 443 37.84 18.82 29.78
C PRO A 443 39.30 18.38 30.10
N THR A 444 39.99 17.55 29.29
CA THR A 444 41.46 17.64 29.02
C THR A 444 41.90 16.73 27.84
N ASN A 445 42.72 17.30 26.94
CA ASN A 445 43.38 16.71 25.76
C ASN A 445 44.69 15.98 26.08
N THR A 446 45.24 15.15 25.17
CA THR A 446 46.68 15.12 24.76
C THR A 446 46.92 14.25 23.50
N PRO A 447 47.80 14.65 22.54
CA PRO A 447 48.09 13.95 21.27
C PRO A 447 49.46 13.25 21.23
N THR A 448 49.78 12.45 20.20
CA THR A 448 51.17 12.05 19.84
C THR A 448 51.31 11.69 18.33
N ARG A 449 52.44 12.03 17.72
CA ARG A 449 52.75 11.91 16.28
C ARG A 449 54.22 11.45 16.04
N THR A 450 54.44 10.60 15.02
CA THR A 450 55.66 10.36 14.16
C THR A 450 56.91 9.65 14.78
N PRO A 451 57.81 8.92 14.03
CA PRO A 451 58.39 9.25 12.70
C PRO A 451 58.72 8.10 11.68
N THR A 452 59.21 8.54 10.50
CA THR A 452 59.54 7.88 9.20
C THR A 452 60.99 7.35 9.06
N THR A 453 61.29 6.38 8.16
CA THR A 453 62.52 6.32 7.30
C THR A 453 62.51 5.19 6.20
N PRO A 454 63.16 5.34 5.01
CA PRO A 454 63.27 4.37 3.87
C PRO A 454 64.74 3.87 3.60
N PRO A 455 65.17 3.31 2.43
CA PRO A 455 64.84 2.12 1.59
C PRO A 455 66.05 1.11 1.47
N PRO A 456 66.08 0.08 0.57
CA PRO A 456 66.86 0.21 -0.70
C PRO A 456 66.37 -0.60 -1.94
N THR A 457 66.81 -0.15 -3.13
CA THR A 457 66.75 -0.73 -4.51
C THR A 457 68.05 -1.51 -4.80
N PRO A 458 68.13 -2.68 -5.52
CA PRO A 458 68.00 -2.83 -7.01
C PRO A 458 67.44 -4.23 -7.45
N THR A 459 67.23 -4.66 -8.70
CA THR A 459 67.96 -4.56 -9.99
C THR A 459 67.06 -5.08 -11.14
N THR A 460 67.38 -4.69 -12.37
CA THR A 460 66.65 -4.89 -13.63
C THR A 460 66.73 -6.29 -14.26
N ARG A 461 65.66 -6.70 -14.96
CA ARG A 461 65.66 -7.76 -15.98
C ARG A 461 64.77 -7.33 -17.18
N PRO A 462 65.23 -7.38 -18.43
CA PRO A 462 64.39 -7.23 -19.64
C PRO A 462 63.78 -8.61 -20.02
N PRO A 463 62.85 -8.78 -20.99
CA PRO A 463 62.21 -7.84 -21.93
C PRO A 463 60.67 -8.08 -22.03
N THR A 464 59.98 -7.51 -23.03
CA THR A 464 59.00 -8.18 -23.95
C THR A 464 58.28 -7.10 -24.81
N PRO A 465 57.97 -7.35 -26.11
CA PRO A 465 57.50 -6.32 -27.03
C PRO A 465 56.14 -5.75 -26.62
N THR A 466 56.03 -4.43 -26.63
CA THR A 466 54.81 -3.67 -26.35
C THR A 466 53.73 -3.98 -27.40
N ALA A 467 52.64 -4.63 -26.98
CA ALA A 467 51.39 -4.60 -27.73
C ALA A 467 50.89 -3.15 -27.81
N GLY A 468 50.45 -2.71 -29.00
CA GLY A 468 49.88 -1.39 -29.18
C GLY A 468 48.72 -1.13 -28.21
N PRO A 469 48.45 0.14 -27.85
CA PRO A 469 47.45 0.46 -26.84
C PRO A 469 46.09 -0.09 -27.26
N THR A 470 45.62 -1.10 -26.53
CA THR A 470 44.24 -1.55 -26.56
C THR A 470 43.36 -0.37 -26.18
N GLU A 471 42.40 0.00 -27.02
CA GLU A 471 41.44 1.04 -26.67
C GLU A 471 40.77 0.70 -25.33
N PRO A 472 40.60 1.68 -24.42
CA PRO A 472 39.95 1.42 -23.15
C PRO A 472 38.52 0.93 -23.41
N SER A 473 38.15 -0.16 -22.75
CA SER A 473 36.79 -0.69 -22.77
C SER A 473 35.82 0.40 -22.31
N LYS A 474 34.98 0.89 -23.22
CA LYS A 474 33.96 1.91 -22.93
C LYS A 474 32.65 1.21 -22.61
N VAL A 475 32.23 1.28 -21.34
CA VAL A 475 30.88 0.87 -20.92
C VAL A 475 30.03 2.14 -20.82
N THR A 476 28.91 2.17 -21.54
CA THR A 476 27.94 3.26 -21.46
C THR A 476 26.75 2.76 -20.66
N VAL A 477 26.52 3.35 -19.49
CA VAL A 477 25.32 3.09 -18.67
C VAL A 477 24.35 4.23 -18.94
N PRO A 478 23.23 4.03 -19.65
CA PRO A 478 22.23 5.07 -19.81
C PRO A 478 21.60 5.35 -18.44
N VAL A 479 21.53 6.62 -18.07
CA VAL A 479 20.79 7.08 -16.89
C VAL A 479 19.74 8.05 -17.41
N VAL A 480 18.46 7.73 -17.20
CA VAL A 480 17.37 8.67 -17.47
C VAL A 480 17.35 9.68 -16.33
N VAL A 481 17.45 10.97 -16.67
CA VAL A 481 17.44 12.07 -15.70
C VAL A 481 16.26 12.98 -16.01
N HIS A 482 15.39 13.20 -15.03
CA HIS A 482 14.37 14.23 -15.09
C HIS A 482 14.96 15.55 -14.56
N SER A 483 14.75 16.64 -15.29
CA SER A 483 15.49 17.91 -15.13
C SER A 483 15.23 18.64 -13.82
N ASP A 484 14.18 18.29 -13.09
CA ASP A 484 13.75 19.00 -11.90
C ASP A 484 13.68 18.03 -10.72
N GLY A 485 14.55 18.24 -9.73
CA GLY A 485 14.46 17.52 -8.46
C GLY A 485 13.24 17.94 -7.65
N VAL A 486 12.66 17.02 -6.89
CA VAL A 486 11.56 17.32 -5.97
C VAL A 486 12.01 18.43 -5.02
N GLY A 487 11.32 19.57 -5.04
CA GLY A 487 11.61 20.72 -4.17
C GLY A 487 12.92 21.48 -4.46
N GLY A 488 13.54 21.33 -5.64
CA GLY A 488 14.76 22.07 -6.00
C GLY A 488 16.05 21.55 -5.34
N THR A 489 16.03 20.32 -4.82
CA THR A 489 17.24 19.65 -4.31
C THR A 489 18.01 18.94 -5.44
N SER A 490 19.34 18.85 -5.27
CA SER A 490 20.22 18.20 -6.25
C SER A 490 20.08 16.68 -6.15
N TRP A 491 19.95 16.00 -7.28
CA TRP A 491 19.95 14.54 -7.32
C TRP A 491 21.33 13.94 -7.01
N ARG A 492 21.32 12.75 -6.41
CA ARG A 492 22.49 11.86 -6.25
C ARG A 492 22.21 10.57 -7.01
N SER A 493 23.13 10.18 -7.89
CA SER A 493 23.16 8.84 -8.48
C SER A 493 24.38 8.11 -7.94
N ASP A 494 24.17 6.94 -7.33
CA ASP A 494 25.26 6.08 -6.86
C ASP A 494 25.58 5.04 -7.93
N VAL A 495 26.82 5.05 -8.44
CA VAL A 495 27.31 4.05 -9.39
C VAL A 495 28.35 3.20 -8.68
N MET A 496 28.08 1.89 -8.52
CA MET A 496 29.03 0.95 -7.96
C MET A 496 29.83 0.29 -9.10
N VAL A 497 31.16 0.42 -9.05
CA VAL A 497 32.09 -0.23 -9.97
C VAL A 497 32.93 -1.23 -9.18
N SER A 498 32.81 -2.51 -9.52
CA SER A 498 33.64 -3.57 -8.92
C SER A 498 34.80 -3.92 -9.84
N ASN A 499 36.03 -3.75 -9.35
CA ASN A 499 37.22 -4.23 -10.04
C ASN A 499 37.54 -5.65 -9.58
N GLN A 500 37.25 -6.63 -10.43
CA GLN A 500 37.47 -8.05 -10.12
C GLN A 500 38.92 -8.52 -10.31
N ASN A 501 39.84 -7.63 -10.73
CA ASN A 501 41.25 -7.98 -10.90
C ASN A 501 42.16 -7.12 -10.01
N SER A 502 43.41 -7.55 -9.86
CA SER A 502 44.42 -6.87 -9.02
C SER A 502 45.12 -5.70 -9.74
N ALA A 503 44.70 -5.34 -10.96
CA ALA A 503 45.31 -4.25 -11.70
C ALA A 503 44.67 -2.91 -11.31
N SER A 504 45.47 -1.84 -11.32
CA SER A 504 44.95 -0.48 -11.15
C SER A 504 44.12 -0.10 -12.36
N GLN A 505 42.88 0.33 -12.14
CA GLN A 505 42.01 0.84 -13.19
C GLN A 505 41.73 2.32 -12.94
N THR A 506 41.72 3.13 -14.01
CA THR A 506 41.27 4.51 -13.94
C THR A 506 39.83 4.57 -14.42
N VAL A 507 38.93 5.03 -13.55
CA VAL A 507 37.52 5.21 -13.90
C VAL A 507 37.29 6.68 -14.21
N ARG A 508 36.79 6.97 -15.43
CA ARG A 508 36.37 8.31 -15.82
C ARG A 508 34.85 8.35 -15.94
N PHE A 509 34.24 9.16 -15.09
CA PHE A 509 32.82 9.49 -15.21
C PHE A 509 32.66 10.71 -16.12
N THR A 510 31.79 10.59 -17.13
CA THR A 510 31.43 11.69 -18.02
C THR A 510 29.91 11.82 -17.99
N TYR A 511 29.42 12.94 -17.46
CA TYR A 511 28.00 13.29 -17.57
C TYR A 511 27.80 14.11 -18.83
N GLN A 512 26.84 13.73 -19.67
CA GLN A 512 26.42 14.52 -20.82
C GLN A 512 24.97 14.93 -20.62
N THR A 513 24.72 16.23 -20.57
CA THR A 513 23.34 16.75 -20.63
C THR A 513 22.83 16.71 -22.07
N ALA A 514 21.50 16.85 -22.26
CA ALA A 514 20.89 16.97 -23.59
C ALA A 514 21.53 18.09 -24.45
N ASN A 515 22.07 19.12 -23.80
CA ASN A 515 22.76 20.25 -24.45
C ASN A 515 24.26 20.00 -24.69
N LYS A 516 24.74 18.76 -24.50
CA LYS A 516 26.15 18.33 -24.64
C LYS A 516 27.14 19.07 -23.73
N ALA A 517 26.68 19.68 -22.64
CA ALA A 517 27.59 20.17 -21.61
C ALA A 517 28.20 18.94 -20.89
N ALA A 518 29.53 18.85 -20.88
CA ALA A 518 30.25 17.73 -20.28
C ALA A 518 31.04 18.20 -19.05
N PHE A 519 30.86 17.49 -17.95
CA PHE A 519 31.74 17.57 -16.78
C PHE A 519 32.46 16.23 -16.62
N SER A 520 33.76 16.28 -16.31
CA SER A 520 34.58 15.08 -16.08
C SER A 520 35.28 15.16 -14.73
N LYS A 521 35.26 14.04 -14.01
CA LYS A 521 36.01 13.87 -12.76
C LYS A 521 36.76 12.55 -12.82
N ASN A 522 38.07 12.60 -12.61
CA ASN A 522 38.91 11.41 -12.50
C ASN A 522 38.99 11.01 -11.03
N ARG A 523 38.93 9.71 -10.74
CA ARG A 523 39.10 9.13 -9.42
C ARG A 523 40.19 8.07 -9.44
#